data_AF-A0A7S1Z745-F1
#
_entry.id   AF-A0A7S1Z745-F1
#
_cell.length_a   1.000
_cell.length_b   1.000
_cell.length_c   1.000
_cell.angle_alpha   90.00
_cell.angle_beta   90.00
_cell.angle_gamma   90.00
#
_symmetry.space_group_name_H-M   'P 1'
#
loop_
_entity.id
_entity.type
_entity.pdbx_description
1 polymer ?
#
loop_
_entity_poly.entity_id
_entity_poly.type
_entity_poly.pdbx_seq_one_letter_code
_entity_poly.pdbx_strand_id
1 'polypeptide(L)'
;AGTGARGLLRPGQTVIDLGAAPGGWSLYASRAVGGGGALVSVDLLDLDPRTSAELRGKGGGVYPSSSPPRFVQIRGDFTDEAVRQEISEAAAGLADVVLSDMAANFTGDRTTDALRTMALVEEAMA
;
A
#
# COMPACT_ATOMS: atom_id res chain seq x y z
N ALA A 1 -18.04 -11.87 -23.10
CA ALA A 1 -16.62 -12.29 -23.15
C ALA A 1 -15.80 -11.18 -22.50
N GLY A 2 -15.08 -11.50 -21.42
CA GLY A 2 -14.52 -10.52 -20.49
C GLY A 2 -13.48 -9.61 -21.11
N THR A 3 -13.68 -8.30 -20.97
CA THR A 3 -12.64 -7.30 -21.14
C THR A 3 -11.62 -7.49 -20.02
N GLY A 4 -10.56 -8.24 -20.28
CA GLY A 4 -9.46 -8.42 -19.34
C GLY A 4 -8.82 -7.06 -19.04
N ALA A 5 -9.02 -6.57 -17.82
CA ALA A 5 -8.32 -5.39 -17.33
C ALA A 5 -6.83 -5.73 -17.21
N ARG A 6 -6.05 -5.35 -18.22
CA ARG A 6 -4.58 -5.36 -18.17
C ARG A 6 -4.13 -4.11 -17.41
N GLY A 7 -3.90 -4.28 -16.11
CA GLY A 7 -3.29 -3.31 -15.20
C GLY A 7 -2.65 -4.03 -14.02
N LEU A 8 -1.62 -3.43 -13.40
CA LEU A 8 -0.94 -3.96 -12.22
C LEU A 8 -1.91 -4.07 -11.03
N LEU A 9 -2.74 -3.04 -10.84
CA LEU A 9 -3.80 -3.00 -9.83
C LEU A 9 -5.16 -3.35 -10.45
N ARG A 10 -5.97 -4.12 -9.73
CA ARG A 10 -7.29 -4.60 -10.13
C ARG A 10 -8.32 -4.36 -9.02
N PRO A 11 -9.60 -4.19 -9.37
CA PRO A 11 -10.67 -4.13 -8.38
C PRO A 11 -10.65 -5.33 -7.45
N GLY A 12 -10.83 -5.10 -6.14
CA GLY A 12 -10.89 -6.16 -5.13
C GLY A 12 -9.56 -6.61 -4.53
N GLN A 13 -8.42 -6.09 -4.98
CA GLN A 13 -7.12 -6.50 -4.44
C GLN A 13 -6.83 -5.93 -3.05
N THR A 14 -6.02 -6.65 -2.29
CA THR A 14 -5.31 -6.16 -1.10
C THR A 14 -3.95 -5.62 -1.50
N VAL A 15 -3.74 -4.32 -1.25
CA VAL A 15 -2.51 -3.60 -1.60
C VAL A 15 -1.81 -3.11 -0.34
N ILE A 16 -0.51 -3.34 -0.27
CA ILE A 16 0.38 -2.70 0.72
C ILE A 16 1.15 -1.59 0.01
N ASP A 17 1.16 -0.37 0.56
CA ASP A 17 1.93 0.77 0.09
C ASP A 17 3.00 1.13 1.11
N LEU A 18 4.25 0.82 0.80
CA LEU A 18 5.42 1.06 1.65
C LEU A 18 6.06 2.41 1.28
N GLY A 19 6.30 3.26 2.28
CA GLY A 19 6.79 4.62 2.06
C GLY A 19 5.64 5.54 1.61
N ALA A 20 4.48 5.35 2.22
CA ALA A 20 3.23 5.88 1.71
C ALA A 20 3.10 7.41 1.82
N ALA A 21 3.81 8.10 2.72
CA ALA A 21 3.65 9.54 2.88
C ALA A 21 4.27 10.30 1.69
N PRO A 22 3.59 11.30 1.10
CA PRO A 22 2.37 11.96 1.59
C PRO A 22 1.03 11.30 1.17
N GLY A 23 1.04 10.27 0.32
CA GLY A 23 -0.15 9.44 0.05
C GLY A 23 -0.61 9.38 -1.41
N GLY A 24 0.19 9.86 -2.37
CA GLY A 24 -0.18 9.87 -3.78
C GLY A 24 -0.46 8.47 -4.35
N TRP A 25 0.45 7.51 -4.09
CA TRP A 25 0.28 6.11 -4.49
C TRP A 25 -0.87 5.43 -3.77
N SER A 26 -0.99 5.63 -2.46
CA SER A 26 -2.15 5.19 -1.67
C SER A 26 -3.48 5.66 -2.28
N LEU A 27 -3.56 6.93 -2.71
CA LEU A 27 -4.77 7.46 -3.32
C LEU A 27 -5.06 6.83 -4.70
N TYR A 28 -4.02 6.68 -5.53
CA TYR A 28 -4.14 6.01 -6.82
C TYR A 28 -4.60 4.55 -6.64
N ALA A 29 -3.95 3.81 -5.75
CA ALA A 29 -4.27 2.43 -5.46
C ALA A 29 -5.70 2.28 -4.94
N SER A 30 -6.12 3.13 -4.01
CA SER A 30 -7.47 3.16 -3.45
C SER A 30 -8.56 3.28 -4.52
N ARG A 31 -8.36 4.18 -5.48
CA ARG A 31 -9.28 4.35 -6.61
C ARG A 31 -9.27 3.15 -7.56
N ALA A 32 -8.14 2.48 -7.74
CA ALA A 32 -8.04 1.31 -8.60
C ALA A 32 -8.71 0.06 -7.99
N VAL A 33 -8.52 -0.19 -6.69
CA VAL A 33 -9.02 -1.39 -6.02
C VAL A 33 -10.48 -1.28 -5.60
N GLY A 34 -10.93 -0.09 -5.17
CA GLY A 34 -12.29 0.16 -4.68
C GLY A 34 -12.68 -0.65 -3.44
N GLY A 35 -13.93 -0.50 -3.00
CA GLY A 35 -14.53 -1.10 -1.81
C GLY A 35 -14.59 -2.62 -1.71
N GLY A 36 -14.26 -3.35 -2.77
CA GLY A 36 -14.03 -4.80 -2.68
C GLY A 36 -12.65 -5.17 -2.16
N GLY A 37 -11.72 -4.22 -2.12
CA GLY A 37 -10.31 -4.45 -1.77
C GLY A 37 -9.91 -3.84 -0.43
N ALA A 38 -8.62 -3.92 -0.15
CA ALA A 38 -8.00 -3.36 1.04
C ALA A 38 -6.73 -2.60 0.67
N LEU A 39 -6.43 -1.55 1.43
CA LEU A 39 -5.21 -0.76 1.32
C LEU A 39 -4.58 -0.60 2.70
N VAL A 40 -3.32 -1.02 2.82
CA VAL A 40 -2.48 -0.85 4.01
C VAL A 40 -1.35 0.10 3.64
N SER A 41 -1.35 1.31 4.19
CA SER A 41 -0.33 2.32 3.93
C SER A 41 0.63 2.41 5.11
N VAL A 42 1.93 2.25 4.86
CA VAL A 42 2.97 2.19 5.88
C VAL A 42 4.00 3.27 5.64
N ASP A 43 4.28 4.09 6.65
CA ASP A 43 5.33 5.10 6.60
C ASP A 43 5.81 5.47 8.02
N LEU A 44 6.97 6.11 8.14
CA LEU A 44 7.41 6.74 9.39
C LEU A 44 6.57 7.99 9.73
N LEU A 45 6.01 8.62 8.70
CA LEU A 45 5.22 9.84 8.74
C LEU A 45 3.73 9.57 8.56
N ASP A 46 2.93 10.58 8.92
CA ASP A 46 1.51 10.56 8.60
C ASP A 46 1.26 10.91 7.13
N LEU A 47 0.21 10.30 6.54
CA LEU A 47 -0.30 10.75 5.24
C LEU A 47 -0.78 12.21 5.34
N ASP A 48 -0.76 12.92 4.21
CA ASP A 48 -1.37 14.24 4.12
C ASP A 48 -2.84 14.17 4.63
N PRO A 49 -3.30 15.11 5.48
CA PRO A 49 -4.63 15.05 6.07
C PRO A 49 -5.77 15.00 5.06
N ARG A 50 -5.64 15.64 3.89
CA ARG A 50 -6.67 15.59 2.84
C ARG A 50 -6.69 14.20 2.21
N THR A 51 -5.52 13.64 1.95
CA THR A 51 -5.41 12.26 1.43
C THR A 51 -6.00 11.26 2.42
N SER A 52 -5.65 11.35 3.70
CA SER A 52 -6.22 10.48 4.75
C SER A 52 -7.74 10.63 4.85
N ALA A 53 -8.27 11.85 4.75
CA ALA A 53 -9.71 12.08 4.74
C ALA A 53 -10.39 11.43 3.51
N GLU A 54 -9.79 11.53 2.32
CA GLU A 54 -10.32 10.91 1.10
C GLU A 54 -10.31 9.39 1.16
N LEU A 55 -9.20 8.78 1.60
CA LEU A 55 -9.06 7.34 1.79
C LEU A 55 -10.06 6.79 2.81
N ARG A 56 -10.44 7.60 3.80
CA ARG A 56 -11.48 7.29 4.79
C ARG A 56 -12.90 7.61 4.30
N GLY A 57 -13.08 7.92 3.02
CA GLY A 57 -14.38 8.17 2.40
C GLY A 57 -14.97 9.56 2.65
N LYS A 58 -14.21 10.50 3.21
CA LYS A 58 -14.67 11.87 3.54
C LYS A 58 -14.34 12.91 2.47
N GLY A 59 -13.59 12.54 1.43
CA GLY A 59 -13.05 13.46 0.41
C GLY A 59 -13.85 13.58 -0.89
N GLY A 60 -14.97 12.85 -1.05
CA GLY A 60 -15.79 12.92 -2.27
C GLY A 60 -15.17 12.28 -3.52
N GLY A 61 -14.14 11.44 -3.36
CA GLY A 61 -13.51 10.71 -4.47
C GLY A 61 -14.47 9.75 -5.19
N VAL A 62 -14.22 9.52 -6.49
CA VAL A 62 -14.99 8.59 -7.33
C VAL A 62 -14.29 7.24 -7.38
N TYR A 63 -15.04 6.17 -7.08
CA TYR A 63 -14.55 4.80 -7.03
C TYR A 63 -15.28 3.91 -8.03
N PRO A 64 -14.61 2.92 -8.66
CA PRO A 64 -15.25 1.95 -9.55
C PRO A 64 -16.40 1.18 -8.88
N SER A 65 -16.29 0.93 -7.58
CA SER A 65 -17.24 0.15 -6.79
C SER A 65 -18.13 1.01 -5.88
N SER A 66 -18.34 2.30 -6.20
CA SER A 66 -19.14 3.26 -5.41
C SER A 66 -18.67 3.55 -3.98
N SER A 67 -17.57 2.95 -3.52
CA SER A 67 -17.03 3.13 -2.16
C SER A 67 -15.51 2.91 -2.14
N PRO A 68 -14.77 3.54 -1.21
CA PRO A 68 -13.34 3.29 -1.00
C PRO A 68 -13.08 1.87 -0.46
N PRO A 69 -11.87 1.32 -0.62
CA PRO A 69 -11.44 0.09 0.05
C PRO A 69 -11.46 0.21 1.57
N ARG A 70 -11.35 -0.93 2.25
CA ARG A 70 -10.91 -0.94 3.65
C ARG A 70 -9.51 -0.32 3.72
N PHE A 71 -9.34 0.69 4.55
CA PHE A 71 -8.08 1.44 4.65
C PHE A 71 -7.51 1.39 6.06
N VAL A 72 -6.22 1.05 6.17
CA VAL A 72 -5.42 1.12 7.40
C VAL A 72 -4.16 1.92 7.12
N GLN A 73 -3.82 2.84 8.03
CA GLN A 73 -2.54 3.53 8.03
C GLN A 73 -1.76 3.02 9.24
N ILE A 74 -0.55 2.54 9.00
CA ILE A 74 0.40 2.09 10.01
C ILE A 74 1.56 3.08 10.02
N ARG A 75 1.90 3.60 11.20
CA ARG A 75 3.04 4.49 11.37
C ARG A 75 4.17 3.74 12.06
N GLY A 76 5.24 3.46 11.32
CA GLY A 76 6.36 2.68 11.83
C GLY A 76 7.40 2.34 10.78
N ASP A 77 8.55 1.84 11.23
CA ASP A 77 9.57 1.30 10.34
C ASP A 77 9.17 -0.12 9.93
N PHE A 78 8.94 -0.35 8.64
CA PHE A 78 8.57 -1.66 8.09
C PHE A 78 9.66 -2.74 8.29
N THR A 79 10.89 -2.36 8.67
CA THR A 79 11.94 -3.30 9.06
C THR A 79 11.77 -3.81 10.49
N ASP A 80 10.95 -3.16 11.32
CA ASP A 80 10.62 -3.62 12.66
C ASP A 80 9.63 -4.79 12.63
N GLU A 81 9.95 -5.86 13.34
CA GLU A 81 9.12 -7.08 13.41
C GLU A 81 7.69 -6.80 13.87
N ALA A 82 7.52 -5.91 14.85
CA ALA A 82 6.20 -5.52 15.34
C ALA A 82 5.35 -4.84 14.25
N VAL A 83 5.98 -4.02 13.41
CA VAL A 83 5.30 -3.33 12.30
C VAL A 83 4.96 -4.33 11.19
N ARG A 84 5.84 -5.29 10.89
CA ARG A 84 5.56 -6.38 9.94
C ARG A 84 4.38 -7.24 10.36
N GLN A 85 4.29 -7.55 11.66
CA GLN A 85 3.15 -8.27 12.22
C GLN A 85 1.86 -7.46 12.07
N GLU A 86 1.88 -6.16 12.37
CA GLU A 86 0.73 -5.27 12.18
C GLU A 86 0.30 -5.18 10.71
N ILE A 87 1.26 -5.12 9.76
CA ILE A 87 1.00 -5.14 8.32
C ILE A 87 0.32 -6.45 7.92
N SER A 88 0.83 -7.59 8.39
CA SER A 88 0.26 -8.91 8.10
C SER A 88 -1.18 -9.03 8.60
N GLU A 89 -1.43 -8.63 9.85
CA GLU A 89 -2.78 -8.62 10.43
C GLU A 89 -3.71 -7.67 9.68
N ALA A 90 -3.24 -6.46 9.35
CA ALA A 90 -4.00 -5.49 8.58
C ALA A 90 -4.32 -6.01 7.17
N ALA A 91 -3.42 -6.76 6.52
CA ALA A 91 -3.63 -7.39 5.22
C ALA A 91 -4.41 -8.72 5.30
N ALA A 92 -4.81 -9.17 6.49
CA ALA A 92 -5.40 -10.49 6.73
C ALA A 92 -4.49 -11.64 6.21
N GLY A 93 -3.18 -11.46 6.30
CA GLY A 93 -2.15 -12.44 5.96
C GLY A 93 -1.87 -12.61 4.46
N LEU A 94 -2.56 -11.89 3.56
CA LEU A 94 -2.37 -12.02 2.12
C LEU A 94 -2.40 -10.66 1.41
N ALA A 95 -1.31 -10.31 0.74
CA ALA A 95 -1.25 -9.17 -0.16
C ALA A 95 -1.23 -9.64 -1.62
N ASP A 96 -2.05 -9.02 -2.47
CA ASP A 96 -2.02 -9.26 -3.91
C ASP A 96 -0.91 -8.45 -4.59
N VAL A 97 -0.63 -7.25 -4.04
CA VAL A 97 0.37 -6.32 -4.56
C VAL A 97 1.05 -5.57 -3.42
N VAL A 98 2.37 -5.47 -3.49
CA VAL A 98 3.16 -4.55 -2.66
C VAL A 98 3.70 -3.44 -3.57
N LEU A 99 3.34 -2.20 -3.27
CA LEU A 99 3.90 -0.99 -3.84
C LEU A 99 4.99 -0.49 -2.89
N SER A 100 6.11 -0.06 -3.45
CA SER A 100 7.15 0.61 -2.69
C SER A 100 7.63 1.81 -3.49
N ASP A 101 7.33 3.00 -2.99
CA ASP A 101 7.90 4.26 -3.48
C ASP A 101 8.99 4.76 -2.52
N MET A 102 9.61 3.83 -1.78
CA MET A 102 10.79 4.10 -0.98
C MET A 102 11.96 4.44 -1.89
N ALA A 103 12.03 5.69 -2.34
CA ALA A 103 13.28 6.29 -2.76
C ALA A 103 14.08 6.56 -1.48
N ALA A 104 15.12 5.75 -1.23
CA ALA A 104 15.97 5.91 -0.06
C ALA A 104 16.44 7.36 0.10
N ASN A 105 16.42 7.89 1.32
CA ASN A 105 17.36 8.95 1.67
C ASN A 105 18.77 8.36 1.50
N PHE A 106 19.47 8.78 0.45
CA PHE A 106 20.73 8.22 -0.02
C PHE A 106 21.73 7.96 1.11
N THR A 107 21.97 6.68 1.44
CA THR A 107 23.18 6.24 2.16
C THR A 107 24.34 5.93 1.21
N GLY A 108 24.12 5.98 -0.11
CA GLY A 108 25.17 6.00 -1.11
C GLY A 108 25.57 4.65 -1.72
N ASP A 109 24.91 3.53 -1.40
CA ASP A 109 25.19 2.25 -2.07
C ASP A 109 23.91 1.56 -2.60
N ARG A 110 23.80 1.51 -3.94
CA ARG A 110 22.61 1.11 -4.70
C ARG A 110 22.36 -0.40 -4.74
N THR A 111 23.36 -1.22 -4.40
CA THR A 111 23.25 -2.69 -4.53
C THR A 111 22.56 -3.30 -3.31
N THR A 112 22.77 -2.72 -2.13
CA THR A 112 22.23 -3.24 -0.86
C THR A 112 20.71 -3.02 -0.75
N ASP A 113 20.21 -1.92 -1.32
CA ASP A 113 18.80 -1.51 -1.21
C ASP A 113 17.86 -2.40 -2.05
N ALA A 114 18.30 -2.78 -3.26
CA ALA A 114 17.59 -3.72 -4.12
C ALA A 114 17.55 -5.14 -3.53
N LEU A 115 18.66 -5.58 -2.90
CA LEU A 115 18.75 -6.90 -2.27
C LEU A 115 17.84 -7.02 -1.03
N ARG A 116 17.68 -5.95 -0.24
CA ARG A 116 16.73 -5.93 0.88
C ARG A 116 15.28 -5.94 0.43
N THR A 117 14.96 -5.21 -0.63
CA THR A 117 13.62 -5.23 -1.25
C THR A 117 13.28 -6.62 -1.76
N MET A 118 14.24 -7.33 -2.39
CA MET A 118 14.03 -8.71 -2.83
C MET A 118 13.86 -9.69 -1.65
N ALA A 119 14.69 -9.58 -0.61
CA ALA A 119 14.57 -10.43 0.58
C ALA A 119 13.21 -10.28 1.29
N LEU A 120 12.67 -9.05 1.33
CA LEU A 120 11.35 -8.77 1.86
C LEU A 120 10.21 -9.38 1.02
N VAL A 121 10.35 -9.35 -0.30
CA VAL A 121 9.41 -10.02 -1.21
C VAL A 121 9.47 -11.53 -1.02
N GLU A 122 10.64 -12.11 -0.78
CA GLU A 122 10.79 -13.54 -0.48
C GLU A 122 10.20 -13.92 0.89
N GLU A 123 10.39 -13.09 1.92
CA GLU A 123 9.78 -13.32 3.25
C GLU A 123 8.25 -13.16 3.24
N ALA A 124 7.70 -12.23 2.46
CA ALA A 124 6.25 -12.02 2.35
C ALA A 124 5.53 -13.10 1.51
N MET A 125 6.26 -13.89 0.73
CA MET A 125 5.73 -15.00 -0.08
C MET A 125 5.86 -16.38 0.57
N ALA A 126 6.52 -16.49 1.72
CA ALA A 126 6.72 -17.73 2.47
C ALA A 126 5.60 -17.99 3.49
#